data_AF-A0A366C3U4-F1
#
_entry.id   AF-A0A366C3U4-F1
#
_cell.length_a   1.000
_cell.length_b   1.000
_cell.length_c   1.000
_cell.angle_alpha   90.00
_cell.angle_beta   90.00
_cell.angle_gamma   90.00
#
_symmetry.space_group_name_H-M   'P 1'
#
loop_
_entity.id
_entity.type
_entity.pdbx_description
1 polymer ?
#
loop_
_entity_poly.entity_id
_entity_poly.type
_entity_poly.pdbx_seq_one_letter_code
_entity_poly.pdbx_strand_id
1 'polypeptide(L)'
;MIEANCLHRQIYGPPESESLRKHGGQQRLMGAVFIGIGLAFIIGGLASTADVMAPELYGDRITRWPAEAWGAVVAVSAALYRLGIAINGRWRWSPAIRTAGAAAQVSITLAIIVGCWGTPFGLPWALAAAPLCVAWVWCFWLALGDLSRAVWGYDDD
;
A
#
# COMPACT_ATOMS: atom_id res chain seq x y z
N MET A 1 14.86 2.89 37.50
CA MET A 1 14.46 3.85 36.44
C MET A 1 14.90 3.39 35.04
N ILE A 2 16.05 2.71 34.89
CA ILE A 2 16.55 2.20 33.60
C ILE A 2 15.68 1.07 33.01
N GLU A 3 15.19 0.12 33.82
CA GLU A 3 14.36 -1.00 33.34
C GLU A 3 13.01 -0.58 32.75
N ALA A 4 12.37 0.45 33.33
CA ALA A 4 11.10 0.96 32.81
C ALA A 4 11.26 1.56 31.39
N ASN A 5 12.40 2.23 31.13
CA ASN A 5 12.72 2.76 29.81
C ASN A 5 13.03 1.63 28.80
N CYS A 6 13.68 0.55 29.21
CA CYS A 6 13.89 -0.63 28.35
C CYS A 6 12.56 -1.27 27.95
N LEU A 7 11.66 -1.53 28.89
CA LEU A 7 10.34 -2.12 28.63
C LEU A 7 9.48 -1.21 27.73
N HIS A 8 9.49 0.10 27.97
CA HIS A 8 8.77 1.05 27.14
C HIS A 8 9.29 1.04 25.69
N ARG A 9 10.61 1.06 25.48
CA ARG A 9 11.22 0.98 24.15
C ARG A 9 10.94 -0.37 23.46
N GLN A 10 10.85 -1.45 24.23
CA GLN A 10 10.58 -2.80 23.72
C GLN A 10 9.13 -2.98 23.23
N ILE A 11 8.17 -2.24 23.81
CA ILE A 11 6.74 -2.35 23.48
C ILE A 11 6.32 -1.29 22.44
N TYR A 12 6.74 -0.04 22.66
CA TYR A 12 6.30 1.11 21.87
C TYR A 12 7.26 1.46 20.71
N GLY A 13 8.47 0.91 20.73
CA GLY A 13 9.50 1.20 19.73
C GLY A 13 10.15 2.58 19.93
N PRO A 14 11.06 3.00 19.03
CA PRO A 14 11.56 4.38 19.01
C PRO A 14 10.41 5.39 18.77
N PRO A 15 10.58 6.66 19.16
CA PRO A 15 9.59 7.72 18.90
C PRO A 15 9.26 7.82 17.41
N GLU A 16 8.12 8.46 17.10
CA GLU A 16 7.53 8.56 15.75
C GLU A 16 8.57 8.59 14.61
N SER A 17 8.41 7.70 13.63
CA SER A 17 9.35 7.62 12.51
C SER A 17 9.58 8.97 11.83
N GLU A 18 10.85 9.28 11.58
CA GLU A 18 11.24 10.53 10.92
C GLU A 18 10.62 10.63 9.51
N SER A 19 10.49 9.50 8.82
CA SER A 19 9.87 9.44 7.50
C SER A 19 8.39 9.87 7.56
N LEU A 20 7.66 9.48 8.61
CA LEU A 20 6.28 9.91 8.81
C LEU A 20 6.16 11.36 9.26
N ARG A 21 7.15 11.88 9.99
CA ARG A 21 7.20 13.31 10.31
C ARG A 21 7.39 14.17 9.06
N LYS A 22 8.27 13.74 8.13
CA LYS A 22 8.57 14.48 6.88
C LYS A 22 7.52 14.26 5.78
N HIS A 23 7.02 13.03 5.63
CA HIS A 23 6.20 12.61 4.49
C HIS A 23 4.82 12.04 4.88
N GLY A 24 4.44 12.07 6.15
CA GLY A 24 3.24 11.40 6.64
C GLY A 24 1.93 11.92 6.04
N GLY A 25 1.88 13.19 5.64
CA GLY A 25 0.73 13.75 4.90
C GLY A 25 0.54 13.07 3.54
N GLN A 26 1.62 12.94 2.76
CA GLN A 26 1.62 12.27 1.45
C GLN A 26 1.28 10.78 1.59
N GLN A 27 1.87 10.10 2.57
CA GLN A 27 1.58 8.67 2.82
C GLN A 27 0.12 8.43 3.22
N ARG A 28 -0.46 9.30 4.07
CA ARG A 28 -1.88 9.22 4.45
C ARG A 28 -2.81 9.46 3.27
N LEU A 29 -2.50 10.46 2.44
CA LEU A 29 -3.26 10.77 1.23
C LEU A 29 -3.24 9.58 0.27
N MET A 30 -2.07 9.00 0.01
CA MET A 30 -1.92 7.85 -0.88
C MET A 30 -2.79 6.66 -0.42
N GLY A 31 -2.74 6.33 0.88
CA GLY A 31 -3.62 5.30 1.43
C GLY A 31 -5.11 5.64 1.31
N ALA A 32 -5.50 6.92 1.42
CA ALA A 32 -6.90 7.35 1.26
C ALA A 32 -7.38 7.13 -0.17
N VAL A 33 -6.57 7.58 -1.14
CA VAL A 33 -6.86 7.47 -2.58
C VAL A 33 -7.06 6.00 -2.95
N PHE A 34 -6.20 5.10 -2.49
CA PHE A 34 -6.31 3.69 -2.82
C PHE A 34 -7.47 2.97 -2.12
N ILE A 35 -7.87 3.39 -0.91
CA ILE A 35 -9.16 2.94 -0.36
C ILE A 35 -10.30 3.37 -1.28
N GLY A 36 -10.31 4.62 -1.74
CA GLY A 36 -11.30 5.13 -2.68
C GLY A 36 -11.34 4.34 -3.99
N ILE A 37 -10.18 4.04 -4.58
CA ILE A 37 -10.07 3.20 -5.79
C ILE A 37 -10.63 1.80 -5.52
N GLY A 38 -10.23 1.15 -4.43
CA GLY A 38 -10.74 -0.19 -4.08
C GLY A 38 -12.26 -0.22 -3.90
N LEU A 39 -12.82 0.79 -3.23
CA LEU A 39 -14.27 0.94 -3.09
C LEU A 39 -14.96 1.22 -4.43
N ALA A 40 -14.36 1.99 -5.33
CA ALA A 40 -14.91 2.24 -6.66
C ALA A 40 -14.96 0.94 -7.49
N PHE A 41 -13.97 0.07 -7.38
CA PHE A 41 -13.99 -1.26 -8.01
C PHE A 41 -15.09 -2.15 -7.44
N ILE A 42 -15.27 -2.16 -6.11
CA ILE A 42 -16.34 -2.92 -5.46
C ILE A 42 -17.72 -2.41 -5.89
N ILE A 43 -17.96 -1.10 -5.78
CA ILE A 43 -19.24 -0.49 -6.17
C ILE A 43 -19.49 -0.69 -7.65
N GLY A 44 -18.47 -0.51 -8.50
CA GLY A 44 -18.55 -0.74 -9.93
C GLY A 44 -18.94 -2.18 -10.24
N GLY A 45 -18.26 -3.17 -9.66
CA GLY A 45 -18.57 -4.59 -9.88
C GLY A 45 -19.99 -4.96 -9.44
N LEU A 46 -20.43 -4.44 -8.29
CA LEU A 46 -21.79 -4.71 -7.76
C LEU A 46 -22.90 -3.99 -8.52
N ALA A 47 -22.65 -2.77 -9.03
CA ALA A 47 -23.67 -1.92 -9.65
C ALA A 47 -23.76 -2.09 -11.18
N SER A 48 -22.72 -2.63 -11.81
CA SER A 48 -22.63 -2.77 -13.26
C SER A 48 -22.92 -4.20 -13.70
N THR A 49 -23.80 -4.37 -14.67
CA THR A 49 -23.90 -5.64 -15.43
C THR A 49 -22.84 -5.75 -16.53
N ALA A 50 -22.12 -4.67 -16.81
CA ALA A 50 -21.00 -4.66 -17.74
C ALA A 50 -19.69 -4.97 -17.01
N ASP A 51 -18.77 -5.67 -17.68
CA ASP A 51 -17.46 -6.03 -17.16
C ASP A 51 -16.62 -4.78 -16.88
N VAL A 52 -16.57 -4.38 -15.61
CA VAL A 52 -15.72 -3.25 -15.13
C VAL A 52 -14.24 -3.54 -15.38
N MET A 53 -13.86 -4.81 -15.41
CA MET A 53 -12.53 -5.28 -15.77
C MET A 53 -12.58 -6.09 -17.06
N ALA A 54 -12.73 -5.39 -18.18
CA ALA A 54 -12.76 -6.02 -19.50
C ALA A 54 -11.37 -6.60 -19.88
N PRO A 55 -11.28 -7.82 -20.45
CA PRO A 55 -10.02 -8.44 -20.85
C PRO A 55 -9.24 -7.61 -21.88
N GLU A 56 -9.93 -6.84 -22.72
CA GLU A 56 -9.33 -5.96 -23.72
C GLU A 56 -8.58 -4.76 -23.10
N LEU A 57 -8.82 -4.49 -21.81
CA LEU A 57 -8.17 -3.43 -21.03
C LEU A 57 -7.10 -3.97 -20.09
N TYR A 58 -7.37 -5.08 -19.40
CA TYR A 58 -6.55 -5.59 -18.29
C TYR A 58 -5.88 -6.94 -18.56
N GLY A 59 -6.25 -7.61 -19.65
CA GLY A 59 -5.73 -8.91 -20.05
C GLY A 59 -6.34 -10.07 -19.29
N ASP A 60 -6.45 -11.22 -19.97
CA ASP A 60 -7.16 -12.42 -19.47
C ASP A 60 -6.69 -12.91 -18.11
N ARG A 61 -5.42 -12.71 -17.75
CA ARG A 61 -4.88 -13.18 -16.47
C ARG A 61 -5.40 -12.38 -15.29
N ILE A 62 -5.57 -11.07 -15.46
CA ILE A 62 -6.04 -10.16 -14.42
C ILE A 62 -7.55 -10.31 -14.26
N THR A 63 -8.27 -10.49 -15.36
CA THR A 63 -9.73 -10.59 -15.39
C THR A 63 -10.29 -11.95 -14.97
N ARG A 64 -9.44 -12.92 -14.60
CA ARG A 64 -9.86 -14.19 -13.97
C ARG A 64 -10.60 -14.00 -12.65
N TRP A 65 -10.34 -12.88 -11.98
CA TRP A 65 -10.97 -12.54 -10.71
C TRP A 65 -11.95 -11.39 -10.92
N PRO A 66 -13.11 -11.42 -10.25
CA PRO A 66 -14.11 -10.38 -10.40
C PRO A 66 -13.58 -9.03 -9.86
N ALA A 67 -14.12 -7.93 -10.38
CA ALA A 67 -13.66 -6.58 -10.06
C ALA A 67 -13.73 -6.27 -8.55
N GLU A 68 -14.72 -6.83 -7.86
CA GLU A 68 -14.93 -6.71 -6.42
C GLU A 68 -13.80 -7.38 -5.63
N ALA A 69 -13.28 -8.51 -6.11
CA ALA A 69 -12.14 -9.17 -5.47
C ALA A 69 -10.89 -8.30 -5.57
N TRP A 70 -10.62 -7.72 -6.75
CA TRP A 70 -9.53 -6.76 -6.92
C TRP A 70 -9.73 -5.52 -6.03
N GLY A 71 -10.93 -4.95 -6.02
CA GLY A 71 -11.28 -3.81 -5.19
C GLY A 71 -11.08 -4.08 -3.70
N ALA A 72 -11.45 -5.27 -3.22
CA ALA A 72 -11.26 -5.69 -1.84
C ALA A 72 -9.76 -5.80 -1.48
N VAL A 73 -8.95 -6.44 -2.33
CA VAL A 73 -7.50 -6.56 -2.10
C VAL A 73 -6.83 -5.19 -2.10
N VAL A 74 -7.22 -4.30 -3.01
CA VAL A 74 -6.75 -2.89 -3.05
C VAL A 74 -7.15 -2.15 -1.77
N ALA A 75 -8.40 -2.22 -1.35
CA ALA A 75 -8.88 -1.51 -0.17
C ALA A 75 -8.24 -2.04 1.12
N VAL A 76 -8.13 -3.36 1.28
CA VAL A 76 -7.55 -4.00 2.47
C VAL A 76 -6.06 -3.69 2.58
N SER A 77 -5.30 -3.79 1.48
CA SER A 77 -3.87 -3.46 1.51
C SER A 77 -3.61 -1.98 1.82
N ALA A 78 -4.44 -1.07 1.29
CA ALA A 78 -4.39 0.35 1.65
C ALA A 78 -4.79 0.60 3.12
N ALA A 79 -5.80 -0.10 3.62
CA ALA A 79 -6.24 -0.02 5.00
C ALA A 79 -5.17 -0.52 5.97
N LEU A 80 -4.50 -1.63 5.65
CA LEU A 80 -3.33 -2.11 6.40
C LEU A 80 -2.23 -1.06 6.43
N TYR A 81 -1.87 -0.49 5.29
CA TYR A 81 -0.87 0.58 5.23
C TYR A 81 -1.24 1.76 6.15
N ARG A 82 -2.48 2.25 6.06
CA ARG A 82 -2.98 3.35 6.92
C ARG A 82 -3.05 2.98 8.39
N LEU A 83 -3.42 1.74 8.71
CA LEU A 83 -3.44 1.25 10.09
C LEU A 83 -2.04 1.31 10.69
N GLY A 84 -1.03 0.86 9.92
CA GLY A 84 0.37 0.97 10.32
C GLY A 84 0.79 2.43 10.56
N ILE A 85 0.32 3.39 9.76
CA ILE A 85 0.55 4.82 10.02
C ILE A 85 -0.15 5.27 11.32
N ALA A 86 -1.41 4.89 11.52
CA ALA A 86 -2.22 5.33 12.65
C ALA A 86 -1.70 4.85 14.01
N ILE A 87 -1.07 3.67 14.03
CA ILE A 87 -0.47 3.09 15.25
C ILE A 87 1.04 3.34 15.36
N ASN A 88 1.61 4.18 14.48
CA ASN A 88 3.01 4.57 14.54
C ASN A 88 3.34 5.23 15.90
N GLY A 89 4.46 4.86 16.50
CA GLY A 89 4.85 5.31 17.84
C GLY A 89 4.04 4.71 19.00
N ARG A 90 2.98 3.93 18.70
CA ARG A 90 2.18 3.19 19.70
C ARG A 90 2.48 1.70 19.72
N TRP A 91 3.04 1.16 18.63
CA TRP A 91 3.38 -0.25 18.53
C TRP A 91 4.60 -0.45 17.63
N ARG A 92 5.58 -1.21 18.12
CA ARG A 92 6.84 -1.47 17.38
C ARG A 92 6.67 -2.13 16.01
N TRP A 93 5.54 -2.80 15.76
CA TRP A 93 5.25 -3.50 14.51
C TRP A 93 4.51 -2.64 13.47
N SER A 94 4.23 -1.37 13.78
CA SER A 94 3.70 -0.40 12.81
C SER A 94 4.48 -0.40 11.48
N PRO A 95 5.83 -0.33 11.47
CA PRO A 95 6.60 -0.36 10.23
C PRO A 95 6.37 -1.65 9.43
N ALA A 96 6.31 -2.82 10.08
CA ALA A 96 6.06 -4.09 9.41
C ALA A 96 4.70 -4.12 8.69
N ILE A 97 3.66 -3.60 9.34
CA ILE A 97 2.33 -3.48 8.72
C ILE A 97 2.36 -2.52 7.53
N ARG A 98 3.04 -1.37 7.66
CA ARG A 98 3.20 -0.42 6.55
C ARG A 98 3.95 -1.06 5.39
N THR A 99 5.05 -1.77 5.66
CA THR A 99 5.82 -2.47 4.63
C THR A 99 4.95 -3.50 3.92
N ALA A 100 4.18 -4.31 4.66
CA ALA A 100 3.29 -5.32 4.08
C ALA A 100 2.19 -4.69 3.21
N GLY A 101 1.52 -3.63 3.71
CA GLY A 101 0.49 -2.91 2.96
C GLY A 101 1.03 -2.26 1.69
N ALA A 102 2.19 -1.61 1.77
CA ALA A 102 2.84 -0.98 0.62
C ALA A 102 3.34 -2.02 -0.40
N ALA A 103 3.93 -3.13 0.07
CA ALA A 103 4.38 -4.21 -0.81
C ALA A 103 3.20 -4.82 -1.59
N ALA A 104 2.08 -5.10 -0.91
CA ALA A 104 0.88 -5.58 -1.56
C ALA A 104 0.39 -4.61 -2.64
N GLN A 105 0.39 -3.30 -2.36
CA GLN A 105 -0.01 -2.28 -3.34
C GLN A 105 0.93 -2.17 -4.53
N VAL A 106 2.25 -2.28 -4.32
CA VAL A 106 3.22 -2.39 -5.42
C VAL A 106 2.91 -3.61 -6.28
N SER A 107 2.69 -4.78 -5.67
CA SER A 107 2.39 -6.01 -6.40
C SER A 107 1.09 -5.93 -7.20
N ILE A 108 0.03 -5.37 -6.61
CA ILE A 108 -1.27 -5.18 -7.28
C ILE A 108 -1.13 -4.22 -8.47
N THR A 109 -0.52 -3.06 -8.25
CA THR A 109 -0.37 -2.05 -9.30
C THR A 109 0.51 -2.58 -10.43
N LEU A 110 1.59 -3.31 -10.10
CA LEU A 110 2.45 -3.95 -11.09
C LEU A 110 1.72 -5.04 -11.87
N ALA A 111 0.90 -5.85 -11.21
CA ALA A 111 0.08 -6.86 -11.89
C ALA A 111 -0.88 -6.21 -12.91
N ILE A 112 -1.52 -5.09 -12.54
CA ILE A 112 -2.37 -4.32 -13.46
C ILE A 112 -1.56 -3.78 -14.64
N ILE A 113 -0.40 -3.14 -14.40
CA ILE A 113 0.46 -2.61 -15.47
C ILE A 113 0.89 -3.72 -16.44
N VAL A 114 1.33 -4.86 -15.91
CA VAL A 114 1.76 -6.01 -16.72
C VAL A 114 0.58 -6.63 -17.47
N GLY A 115 -0.60 -6.71 -16.86
CA GLY A 115 -1.81 -7.22 -17.51
C GLY A 115 -2.30 -6.32 -18.65
N CYS A 116 -2.23 -5.00 -18.46
CA CYS A 116 -2.55 -4.02 -19.50
C CYS A 116 -1.56 -4.06 -20.67
N TRP A 117 -0.31 -4.48 -20.43
CA TRP A 117 0.71 -4.52 -21.47
C TRP A 117 0.40 -5.58 -22.53
N GLY A 118 0.28 -5.16 -23.79
CA GLY A 118 -0.05 -6.05 -24.91
C GLY A 118 -1.54 -6.26 -25.15
N THR A 119 -2.41 -5.56 -24.42
CA THR A 119 -3.86 -5.53 -24.71
C THR A 119 -4.20 -4.38 -25.68
N PRO A 120 -5.27 -4.49 -26.48
CA PRO A 120 -5.64 -3.46 -27.47
C PRO A 120 -5.87 -2.07 -26.88
N PHE A 121 -6.40 -1.98 -25.65
CA PHE A 121 -6.79 -0.72 -25.03
C PHE A 121 -6.14 -0.48 -23.66
N GLY A 122 -5.21 -1.32 -23.22
CA GLY A 122 -4.60 -1.22 -21.89
C GLY A 122 -3.47 -0.20 -21.74
N LEU A 123 -2.84 0.26 -22.83
CA LEU A 123 -1.68 1.16 -22.73
C LEU A 123 -1.97 2.46 -21.93
N PRO A 124 -3.09 3.18 -22.14
CA PRO A 124 -3.43 4.35 -21.33
C PRO A 124 -3.55 4.03 -19.83
N TRP A 125 -4.09 2.86 -19.48
CA TRP A 125 -4.25 2.40 -18.10
C TRP A 125 -2.90 2.04 -17.46
N ALA A 126 -2.02 1.37 -18.20
CA ALA A 126 -0.66 1.09 -17.76
C ALA A 126 0.12 2.39 -17.46
N LEU A 127 0.00 3.38 -18.35
CA LEU A 127 0.63 4.69 -18.17
C LEU A 127 0.05 5.47 -16.98
N ALA A 128 -1.26 5.39 -16.75
CA ALA A 128 -1.89 6.01 -15.58
C ALA A 128 -1.51 5.32 -14.26
N ALA A 129 -1.32 3.99 -14.28
CA ALA A 129 -0.94 3.20 -13.11
C ALA A 129 0.55 3.31 -12.76
N ALA A 130 1.43 3.59 -13.73
CA ALA A 130 2.88 3.64 -13.51
C ALA A 130 3.32 4.68 -12.46
N PRO A 131 2.87 5.95 -12.47
CA PRO A 131 3.18 6.91 -11.41
C PRO A 131 2.72 6.46 -10.02
N LEU A 132 1.56 5.80 -9.95
CA LEU A 132 1.03 5.28 -8.69
C LEU A 132 1.89 4.12 -8.17
N CYS A 133 2.39 3.25 -9.06
CA CYS A 133 3.33 2.20 -8.71
C CYS A 133 4.63 2.79 -8.13
N VAL A 134 5.19 3.81 -8.78
CA VAL A 134 6.40 4.51 -8.28
C VAL A 134 6.16 5.13 -6.90
N ALA A 135 5.00 5.77 -6.69
CA ALA A 135 4.63 6.32 -5.39
C ALA A 135 4.53 5.23 -4.30
N TRP A 136 3.98 4.06 -4.63
CA TRP A 136 3.93 2.92 -3.71
C TRP A 136 5.30 2.30 -3.45
N VAL A 137 6.17 2.22 -4.45
CA VAL A 137 7.57 1.79 -4.28
C VAL A 137 8.29 2.74 -3.34
N TRP A 138 8.10 4.04 -3.48
CA TRP A 138 8.66 5.01 -2.54
C TRP A 138 8.12 4.82 -1.12
N CYS A 139 6.81 4.67 -0.94
CA CYS A 139 6.20 4.36 0.35
C CYS A 139 6.74 3.07 0.97
N PHE A 140 6.93 2.03 0.15
CA PHE A 140 7.51 0.77 0.55
C PHE A 140 8.94 0.94 1.07
N TRP A 141 9.79 1.68 0.36
CA TRP A 141 11.16 1.95 0.80
C TRP A 141 11.22 2.74 2.11
N LEU A 142 10.35 3.74 2.29
CA LEU A 142 10.26 4.49 3.55
C LEU A 142 9.84 3.58 4.72
N ALA A 143 8.83 2.74 4.51
CA ALA A 143 8.37 1.79 5.52
C ALA A 143 9.41 0.72 5.83
N LEU A 144 10.12 0.22 4.82
CA LEU A 144 11.19 -0.76 4.97
C LEU A 144 12.39 -0.18 5.72
N GLY A 145 12.75 1.08 5.47
CA GLY A 145 13.76 1.80 6.24
C GLY A 145 13.38 1.92 7.72
N ASP A 146 12.13 2.29 8.01
CA ASP A 146 11.62 2.33 9.38
C ASP A 146 11.60 0.94 10.04
N LEU A 147 11.27 -0.12 9.29
CA LEU A 147 11.29 -1.50 9.77
C LEU A 147 12.72 -1.98 10.07
N SER A 148 13.66 -1.68 9.18
CA SER A 148 15.09 -1.94 9.36
C SER A 148 15.59 -1.34 10.68
N ARG A 149 15.29 -0.06 10.93
CA ARG A 149 15.65 0.62 12.19
C ARG A 149 14.98 -0.02 13.40
N ALA A 150 13.71 -0.39 13.30
CA ALA A 150 12.97 -1.01 14.39
C ALA A 150 13.49 -2.42 14.76
N VAL A 151 14.01 -3.18 13.79
CA VAL A 151 14.49 -4.57 13.99
C VAL A 151 15.98 -4.61 14.32
N TRP A 152 16.80 -3.84 13.62
CA TRP A 152 18.26 -3.93 13.70
C TRP A 152 18.92 -2.79 14.46
N GLY A 153 18.17 -1.74 14.85
CA GLY A 153 18.71 -0.65 15.65
C GLY A 153 19.77 0.19 14.94
N TYR A 154 19.68 0.32 13.61
CA TYR A 154 20.52 1.25 12.86
C TYR A 154 20.18 2.68 13.29
N ASP A 155 20.99 3.23 14.21
CA ASP A 155 21.12 4.66 14.42
C ASP A 155 22.01 5.16 13.28
N ASP A 156 21.40 5.77 12.27
CA ASP A 156 22.14 6.53 11.25
C ASP A 156 22.65 7.81 11.95
N ASP A 157 23.88 7.76 12.49
CA ASP A 157 24.64 8.94 12.93
C ASP A 157 24.92 9.91 11.76
#